data_AF-A0A535FPE1-F1
#
_entry.id   AF-A0A535FPE1-F1
#
_cell.length_a   1.000
_cell.length_b   1.000
_cell.length_c   1.000
_cell.angle_alpha   90.00
_cell.angle_beta   90.00
_cell.angle_gamma   90.00
#
_symmetry.space_group_name_H-M   'P 1'
#
loop_
_entity.id
_entity.type
_entity.pdbx_description
1 polymer ?
#
loop_
_entity_poly.entity_id
_entity_poly.type
_entity_poly.pdbx_seq_one_letter_code
_entity_poly.pdbx_strand_id
1 'polypeptide(L)'
;SEEQLIGPSLADAQWANVNLAVVQWSQVGMLGDEYKARQGTRHGKRKSSVTRLEEYEAAVRANRQLAVALRAQGLDEEAARFAYRAQLLQRIVFRRQGKFGQYLFSLLLDLLAGYGYRPGRSVIAYLVVIFGFMGLYLLNAHGAAVHLSWDEALVLSVSCFHGRGFFLQNVTLGDAFARLAAAEAVLGLLIEVSFIATFTQRFFGR
;
A
#
# COMPACT_ATOMS: atom_id res chain seq x y z
N SER A 1 -29.43 13.02 -1.94
CA SER A 1 -28.37 13.61 -1.11
C SER A 1 -27.68 12.48 -0.38
N GLU A 2 -26.40 12.23 -0.64
CA GLU A 2 -25.63 11.30 0.19
C GLU A 2 -25.44 11.96 1.56
N GLU A 3 -26.31 11.65 2.52
CA GLU A 3 -25.96 11.83 3.92
C GLU A 3 -24.73 10.95 4.17
N GLN A 4 -23.54 11.56 4.12
CA GLN A 4 -22.34 10.90 4.61
C GLN A 4 -22.64 10.54 6.06
N LEU A 5 -22.81 9.25 6.35
CA LEU A 5 -23.00 8.72 7.69
C LEU A 5 -21.69 8.92 8.46
N ILE A 6 -21.52 10.13 8.97
CA ILE A 6 -20.38 10.57 9.77
C ILE A 6 -20.59 10.02 11.17
N GLY A 7 -19.68 9.14 11.58
CA GLY A 7 -19.63 8.61 12.93
C GLY A 7 -19.13 9.66 13.94
N PRO A 8 -19.16 9.34 15.24
CA PRO A 8 -18.66 10.22 16.29
C PRO A 8 -17.15 10.51 16.16
N SER A 9 -16.68 11.55 16.87
CA SER A 9 -15.25 11.73 17.17
C SER A 9 -14.86 10.70 18.22
N LEU A 10 -13.82 9.93 17.94
CA LEU A 10 -13.39 8.78 18.74
C LEU A 10 -11.93 8.86 19.18
N ALA A 11 -11.19 9.89 18.75
CA ALA A 11 -9.84 10.13 19.24
C ALA A 11 -9.84 10.18 20.78
N ASP A 12 -8.99 9.34 21.38
CA ASP A 12 -8.74 9.28 22.82
C ASP A 12 -9.96 8.82 23.66
N ALA A 13 -10.96 8.22 23.00
CA ALA A 13 -12.08 7.56 23.67
C ALA A 13 -11.62 6.28 24.42
N GLN A 14 -12.16 6.06 25.61
CA GLN A 14 -11.92 4.86 26.41
C GLN A 14 -12.99 3.80 26.14
N TRP A 15 -12.56 2.65 25.62
CA TRP A 15 -13.47 1.61 25.13
C TRP A 15 -13.85 0.54 26.17
N ALA A 16 -13.11 0.43 27.28
CA ALA A 16 -13.34 -0.47 28.41
C ALA A 16 -14.18 -1.73 28.07
N ASN A 17 -15.45 -1.75 28.48
CA ASN A 17 -16.40 -2.85 28.24
C ASN A 17 -17.55 -2.46 27.29
N VAL A 18 -17.37 -1.45 26.44
CA VAL A 18 -18.41 -1.05 25.48
C VAL A 18 -18.54 -2.13 24.41
N ASN A 19 -19.73 -2.72 24.27
CA ASN A 19 -20.02 -3.66 23.20
C ASN A 19 -20.11 -2.90 21.87
N LEU A 20 -19.12 -3.09 20.99
CA LEU A 20 -19.07 -2.44 19.68
C LEU A 20 -19.87 -3.20 18.63
N ALA A 21 -20.23 -4.47 18.86
CA ALA A 21 -20.98 -5.27 17.89
C ALA A 21 -22.43 -4.79 17.68
N VAL A 22 -22.96 -3.98 18.59
CA VAL A 22 -24.31 -3.39 18.47
C VAL A 22 -24.38 -2.29 17.40
N VAL A 23 -23.23 -1.75 16.98
CA VAL A 23 -23.15 -0.69 15.98
C VAL A 23 -22.92 -1.31 14.60
N GLN A 24 -23.71 -0.90 13.61
CA GLN A 24 -23.50 -1.30 12.21
C GLN A 24 -22.37 -0.47 11.59
N TRP A 25 -21.13 -0.82 11.94
CA TRP A 25 -19.94 -0.10 11.48
C TRP A 25 -19.88 0.01 9.96
N SER A 26 -20.31 -1.00 9.22
CA SER A 26 -20.36 -1.00 7.75
C SER A 26 -21.01 0.26 7.18
N GLN A 27 -22.05 0.79 7.83
CA GLN A 27 -22.75 2.01 7.44
C GLN A 27 -21.97 3.30 7.74
N VAL A 28 -21.00 3.26 8.66
CA VAL A 28 -20.18 4.42 9.04
C VAL A 28 -19.17 4.75 7.93
N GLY A 29 -19.49 5.77 7.15
CA GLY A 29 -18.69 6.22 6.01
C GLY A 29 -17.35 6.84 6.41
N MET A 30 -17.29 7.54 7.55
CA MET A 30 -16.06 8.09 8.13
C MET A 30 -16.27 8.47 9.59
N LEU A 31 -15.18 8.56 10.37
CA LEU A 31 -15.24 9.08 11.73
C LEU A 31 -15.33 10.61 11.78
N GLY A 32 -15.84 11.14 12.88
CA GLY A 32 -15.94 12.60 13.10
C GLY A 32 -14.58 13.29 13.07
N ASP A 33 -13.51 12.61 13.53
CA ASP A 33 -12.13 13.13 13.46
C ASP A 33 -11.65 13.25 12.01
N GLU A 34 -12.01 12.31 11.13
CA GLU A 34 -11.72 12.40 9.70
C GLU A 34 -12.46 13.55 9.06
N TYR A 35 -13.74 13.70 9.39
CA TYR A 35 -14.57 14.78 8.88
C TYR A 35 -13.98 16.14 9.27
N LYS A 36 -13.60 16.31 10.55
CA LYS A 36 -12.92 17.51 11.04
C LYS A 36 -11.62 17.77 10.27
N ALA A 37 -10.75 16.78 10.11
CA ALA A 37 -9.46 16.94 9.41
C ALA A 37 -9.61 17.32 7.92
N ARG A 38 -10.69 16.85 7.27
CA ARG A 38 -10.99 17.17 5.86
C ARG A 38 -11.48 18.60 5.67
N GLN A 39 -12.14 19.19 6.66
CA GLN A 39 -12.59 20.58 6.58
C GLN A 39 -11.42 21.57 6.47
N GLY A 40 -11.48 22.45 5.47
CA GLY A 40 -10.49 23.51 5.27
C GLY A 40 -10.67 24.72 6.19
N THR A 41 -11.84 24.86 6.80
CA THR A 41 -12.22 25.99 7.64
C THR A 41 -12.73 25.54 9.01
N ARG A 42 -12.58 26.40 10.02
CA ARG A 42 -13.17 26.26 11.36
C ARG A 42 -13.79 27.60 11.73
N HIS A 43 -15.08 27.62 12.06
CA HIS A 43 -15.83 28.86 12.35
C HIS A 43 -15.63 29.95 11.28
N GLY A 44 -15.72 29.57 10.00
CA GLY A 44 -15.55 30.49 8.86
C GLY A 44 -14.11 30.92 8.55
N LYS A 45 -13.12 30.59 9.41
CA LYS A 45 -11.70 30.92 9.18
C LYS A 45 -10.94 29.74 8.59
N ARG A 46 -10.00 30.00 7.67
CA ARG A 46 -9.12 28.97 7.11
C ARG A 46 -8.22 28.41 8.21
N LYS A 47 -8.12 27.08 8.30
CA LYS A 47 -7.26 26.41 9.29
C LYS A 47 -5.78 26.63 8.96
N SER A 48 -4.97 26.81 10.00
CA SER A 48 -3.52 26.86 9.88
C SER A 48 -2.95 25.50 9.43
N SER A 49 -1.73 25.49 8.89
CA SER A 49 -1.08 24.23 8.50
C SER A 49 -0.90 23.29 9.71
N VAL A 50 -0.55 23.84 10.88
CA VAL A 50 -0.36 23.12 12.14
C VAL A 50 -1.67 22.50 12.61
N THR A 51 -2.75 23.28 12.68
CA THR A 51 -4.06 22.78 13.10
C THR A 51 -4.55 21.65 12.19
N ARG A 52 -4.33 21.76 10.87
CA ARG A 52 -4.69 20.68 9.95
C ARG A 52 -3.87 19.41 10.20
N LEU A 53 -2.58 19.56 10.48
CA LEU A 53 -1.70 18.43 10.79
C LEU A 53 -2.19 17.70 12.06
N GLU A 54 -2.44 18.44 13.14
CA GLU A 54 -2.94 17.90 14.41
C GLU A 54 -4.28 17.15 14.23
N GLU A 55 -5.20 17.71 13.44
CA GLU A 55 -6.48 17.05 13.16
C GLU A 55 -6.30 15.77 12.34
N TYR A 56 -5.39 15.74 11.37
CA TYR A 56 -5.08 14.50 10.65
C TYR A 56 -4.42 13.46 11.56
N GLU A 57 -3.55 13.86 12.47
CA GLU A 57 -2.95 12.97 13.46
C GLU A 57 -3.99 12.41 14.43
N ALA A 58 -4.94 13.23 14.88
CA ALA A 58 -6.09 12.79 15.67
C ALA A 58 -6.96 11.79 14.90
N ALA A 59 -7.23 12.05 13.62
CA ALA A 59 -8.00 11.12 12.77
C ALA A 59 -7.30 9.77 12.57
N VAL A 60 -5.96 9.77 12.45
CA VAL A 60 -5.15 8.54 12.43
C VAL A 60 -5.29 7.79 13.75
N ARG A 61 -5.14 8.47 14.89
CA ARG A 61 -5.28 7.83 16.21
C ARG A 61 -6.66 7.24 16.43
N ALA A 62 -7.71 7.98 16.13
CA ALA A 62 -9.10 7.53 16.24
C ALA A 62 -9.36 6.25 15.45
N ASN A 63 -8.95 6.21 14.18
CA ASN A 63 -9.11 5.04 13.32
C ASN A 63 -8.30 3.83 13.84
N ARG A 64 -7.07 4.03 14.33
CA ARG A 64 -6.25 2.95 14.90
C ARG A 64 -6.83 2.42 16.21
N GLN A 65 -7.25 3.30 17.12
CA GLN A 65 -7.85 2.94 18.40
C GLN A 65 -9.14 2.16 18.18
N LEU A 66 -10.02 2.63 17.29
CA LEU A 66 -11.24 1.91 16.93
C LEU A 66 -10.93 0.54 16.30
N ALA A 67 -9.97 0.47 15.37
CA ALA A 67 -9.59 -0.80 14.76
C ALA A 67 -9.10 -1.83 15.80
N VAL A 68 -8.29 -1.41 16.76
CA VAL A 68 -7.83 -2.27 17.87
C VAL A 68 -9.01 -2.73 18.73
N ALA A 69 -9.92 -1.82 19.08
CA ALA A 69 -11.07 -2.15 19.91
C ALA A 69 -12.05 -3.11 19.20
N LEU A 70 -12.33 -2.89 17.92
CA LEU A 70 -13.14 -3.79 17.08
C LEU A 70 -12.52 -5.18 16.99
N ARG A 71 -11.21 -5.23 16.77
CA ARG A 71 -10.47 -6.48 16.70
C ARG A 71 -10.51 -7.27 18.01
N ALA A 72 -10.36 -6.59 19.14
CA ALA A 72 -10.44 -7.22 20.46
C ALA A 72 -11.81 -7.90 20.71
N GLN A 73 -12.84 -7.52 19.96
CA GLN A 73 -14.18 -8.10 20.01
C GLN A 73 -14.48 -9.05 18.83
N GLY A 74 -13.49 -9.42 18.02
CA GLY A 74 -13.64 -10.33 16.88
C GLY A 74 -14.26 -9.70 15.62
N LEU A 75 -14.39 -8.38 15.55
CA LEU A 75 -14.94 -7.65 14.40
C LEU A 75 -13.83 -7.34 13.37
N ASP A 76 -13.16 -8.38 12.88
CA ASP A 76 -11.93 -8.29 12.09
C ASP A 76 -12.09 -7.53 10.76
N GLU A 77 -13.20 -7.72 10.05
CA GLU A 77 -13.43 -7.04 8.76
C GLU A 77 -13.56 -5.53 8.92
N GLU A 78 -14.29 -5.11 9.96
CA GLU A 78 -14.47 -3.70 10.30
C GLU A 78 -13.19 -3.09 10.84
N ALA A 79 -12.49 -3.81 11.71
CA ALA A 79 -11.17 -3.43 12.19
C ALA A 79 -10.19 -3.18 11.03
N ALA A 80 -10.13 -4.10 10.06
CA ALA A 80 -9.29 -3.99 8.89
C ALA A 80 -9.62 -2.73 8.04
N ARG A 81 -10.91 -2.43 7.88
CA ARG A 81 -11.38 -1.25 7.15
C ARG A 81 -10.93 0.06 7.82
N PHE A 82 -11.08 0.19 9.13
CA PHE A 82 -10.62 1.39 9.86
C PHE A 82 -9.08 1.46 9.94
N ALA A 83 -8.39 0.34 10.08
CA ALA A 83 -6.93 0.31 10.05
C ALA A 83 -6.37 0.72 8.67
N TYR A 84 -7.00 0.30 7.56
CA TYR A 84 -6.67 0.78 6.22
C TYR A 84 -6.89 2.28 6.09
N ARG A 85 -8.01 2.82 6.60
CA ARG A 85 -8.26 4.27 6.63
C ARG A 85 -7.21 5.04 7.42
N ALA A 86 -6.77 4.52 8.57
CA ALA A 86 -5.67 5.11 9.33
C ALA A 86 -4.38 5.22 8.49
N GLN A 87 -4.05 4.22 7.67
CA GLN A 87 -2.87 4.28 6.79
C GLN A 87 -3.00 5.36 5.71
N LEU A 88 -4.19 5.50 5.11
CA LEU A 88 -4.46 6.56 4.12
C LEU A 88 -4.32 7.96 4.74
N LEU A 89 -4.80 8.15 5.97
CA LEU A 89 -4.66 9.41 6.71
C LEU A 89 -3.20 9.66 7.11
N GLN A 90 -2.48 8.62 7.55
CA GLN A 90 -1.06 8.70 7.91
C GLN A 90 -0.20 9.13 6.73
N ARG A 91 -0.52 8.69 5.50
CA ARG A 91 0.14 9.17 4.28
C ARG A 91 -0.01 10.68 4.10
N ILE A 92 -1.18 11.26 4.42
CA ILE A 92 -1.40 12.70 4.37
C ILE A 92 -0.54 13.41 5.43
N VAL A 93 -0.45 12.84 6.64
CA VAL A 93 0.42 13.32 7.72
C VAL A 93 1.89 13.35 7.25
N PHE A 94 2.41 12.28 6.64
CA PHE A 94 3.78 12.25 6.13
C PHE A 94 4.06 13.34 5.10
N ARG A 95 3.14 13.56 4.16
CA ARG A 95 3.25 14.64 3.18
C ARG A 95 3.31 16.01 3.86
N ARG A 96 2.47 16.25 4.87
CA ARG A 96 2.40 17.53 5.60
C ARG A 96 3.62 17.78 6.49
N GLN A 97 4.20 16.72 7.04
CA GLN A 97 5.42 16.78 7.85
C GLN A 97 6.70 16.87 6.99
N GLY A 98 6.60 16.84 5.66
CA GLY A 98 7.77 16.84 4.77
C GLY A 98 8.57 15.53 4.77
N LYS A 99 8.00 14.44 5.31
CA LYS A 99 8.66 13.13 5.39
C LYS A 99 8.58 12.39 4.05
N PHE A 100 9.32 12.88 3.05
CA PHE A 100 9.25 12.41 1.67
C PHE A 100 9.51 10.91 1.52
N GLY A 101 10.53 10.36 2.17
CA GLY A 101 10.83 8.92 2.11
C GLY A 101 9.69 8.04 2.63
N GLN A 102 9.13 8.38 3.79
CA GLN A 102 7.99 7.67 4.38
C GLN A 102 6.73 7.81 3.52
N TYR A 103 6.51 8.99 2.94
CA TYR A 103 5.41 9.22 2.00
C TYR A 103 5.55 8.35 0.75
N LEU A 104 6.72 8.35 0.10
CA LEU A 104 6.98 7.56 -1.11
C LEU A 104 6.84 6.06 -0.83
N PHE A 105 7.42 5.58 0.27
CA PHE A 105 7.26 4.19 0.69
C PHE A 105 5.79 3.83 0.97
N SER A 106 5.03 4.74 1.60
CA SER A 106 3.60 4.52 1.84
C SER A 106 2.78 4.45 0.55
N LEU A 107 3.18 5.18 -0.51
CA LEU A 107 2.56 5.07 -1.83
C LEU A 107 2.87 3.73 -2.49
N LEU A 108 4.14 3.32 -2.43
CA LEU A 108 4.58 2.02 -2.95
C LEU A 108 3.77 0.88 -2.31
N LEU A 109 3.64 0.91 -0.98
CA LEU A 109 2.92 -0.13 -0.24
C LEU A 109 1.40 -0.12 -0.50
N ASP A 110 0.77 1.04 -0.73
CA ASP A 110 -0.65 1.11 -1.11
C ASP A 110 -0.88 0.58 -2.54
N LEU A 111 0.02 0.92 -3.46
CA LEU A 111 -0.03 0.49 -4.86
C LEU A 111 0.12 -1.03 -4.95
N LEU A 112 1.18 -1.57 -4.34
CA LEU A 112 1.51 -2.99 -4.44
C LEU A 112 0.57 -3.85 -3.60
N ALA A 113 0.28 -3.45 -2.36
CA ALA A 113 -0.39 -4.34 -1.41
C ALA A 113 -1.65 -3.75 -0.76
N GLY A 114 -1.97 -2.49 -1.01
CA GLY A 114 -3.02 -1.79 -0.26
C GLY A 114 -2.75 -1.78 1.24
N TYR A 115 -1.50 -1.55 1.67
CA TYR A 115 -1.07 -1.68 3.08
C TYR A 115 -1.32 -3.07 3.68
N GLY A 116 -1.27 -4.11 2.85
CA GLY A 116 -1.50 -5.50 3.26
C GLY A 116 -2.96 -5.96 3.22
N TYR A 117 -3.91 -5.04 3.02
CA TYR A 117 -5.35 -5.34 2.99
C TYR A 117 -5.85 -5.80 1.62
N ARG A 118 -5.04 -5.71 0.56
CA ARG A 118 -5.41 -6.09 -0.81
C ARG A 118 -4.34 -6.96 -1.47
N PRO A 119 -4.09 -8.19 -0.99
CA PRO A 119 -3.00 -9.04 -1.47
C PRO A 119 -3.11 -9.42 -2.95
N GLY A 120 -4.32 -9.38 -3.53
CA GLY A 120 -4.51 -9.57 -4.97
C GLY A 120 -3.77 -8.54 -5.83
N ARG A 121 -3.56 -7.31 -5.33
CA ARG A 121 -2.77 -6.29 -6.05
C ARG A 121 -1.31 -6.71 -6.23
N SER A 122 -0.72 -7.34 -5.21
CA SER A 122 0.68 -7.79 -5.27
C SER A 122 0.85 -8.91 -6.29
N VAL A 123 -0.12 -9.83 -6.37
CA VAL A 123 -0.14 -10.92 -7.36
C VAL A 123 -0.28 -10.37 -8.78
N ILE A 124 -1.16 -9.39 -8.98
CA ILE A 124 -1.31 -8.73 -10.28
C ILE A 124 -0.01 -8.00 -10.66
N ALA A 125 0.60 -7.25 -9.73
CA ALA A 125 1.86 -6.56 -9.97
C ALA A 125 2.99 -7.54 -10.34
N TYR A 126 3.08 -8.67 -9.66
CA TYR A 126 4.01 -9.75 -9.98
C TYR A 126 3.84 -10.27 -11.41
N LEU A 127 2.61 -10.63 -11.81
CA LEU A 127 2.33 -11.11 -13.16
C LEU A 127 2.60 -10.04 -14.23
N VAL A 128 2.22 -8.79 -13.96
CA VAL A 128 2.47 -7.66 -14.88
C VAL A 128 3.96 -7.44 -15.11
N VAL A 129 4.79 -7.51 -14.05
CA VAL A 129 6.24 -7.37 -14.21
C VAL A 129 6.80 -8.54 -15.01
N ILE A 130 6.45 -9.78 -14.68
CA ILE A 130 6.97 -10.95 -15.41
C ILE A 130 6.59 -10.91 -16.89
N PHE A 131 5.31 -10.75 -17.22
CA PHE A 131 4.90 -10.74 -18.63
C PHE A 131 5.35 -9.48 -19.36
N GLY A 132 5.47 -8.35 -18.66
CA GLY A 132 6.01 -7.12 -19.22
C GLY A 132 7.47 -7.27 -19.62
N PHE A 133 8.32 -7.79 -18.73
CA PHE A 133 9.74 -8.00 -19.02
C PHE A 133 9.98 -9.15 -20.00
N MET A 134 9.21 -10.24 -19.93
CA MET A 134 9.18 -11.26 -20.99
C MET A 134 8.97 -10.61 -22.37
N GLY A 135 7.99 -9.72 -22.51
CA GLY A 135 7.75 -8.98 -23.75
C GLY A 135 8.93 -8.09 -24.15
N LEU A 136 9.53 -7.37 -23.20
CA LEU A 136 10.71 -6.53 -23.46
C LEU A 136 11.92 -7.34 -23.91
N TYR A 137 12.15 -8.53 -23.35
CA TYR A 137 13.22 -9.42 -23.80
C TYR A 137 12.99 -9.93 -25.22
N LEU A 138 11.75 -10.31 -25.58
CA LEU A 138 11.43 -10.73 -26.94
C LEU A 138 11.62 -9.59 -27.95
N LEU A 139 11.19 -8.38 -27.60
CA LEU A 139 11.39 -7.19 -28.43
C LEU A 139 12.89 -6.87 -28.60
N ASN A 140 13.67 -6.99 -27.53
CA ASN A 140 15.11 -6.73 -27.57
C ASN A 140 15.86 -7.81 -28.37
N ALA A 141 15.50 -9.09 -28.20
CA ALA A 141 16.05 -10.21 -28.96
C ALA A 141 15.80 -10.04 -30.47
N HIS A 142 14.55 -9.71 -30.84
CA HIS A 142 14.18 -9.45 -32.22
C HIS A 142 14.98 -8.27 -32.81
N GLY A 143 15.16 -7.18 -32.06
CA GLY A 143 15.96 -6.02 -32.47
C GLY A 143 17.46 -6.31 -32.61
N ALA A 144 17.99 -7.24 -31.82
CA ALA A 144 19.38 -7.68 -31.85
C ALA A 144 19.66 -8.83 -32.83
N ALA A 145 18.65 -9.28 -33.59
CA ALA A 145 18.70 -10.47 -34.44
C ALA A 145 19.14 -11.75 -33.69
N VAL A 146 18.83 -11.83 -32.39
CA VAL A 146 19.04 -13.01 -31.56
C VAL A 146 17.72 -13.77 -31.49
N HIS A 147 17.76 -15.08 -31.74
CA HIS A 147 16.59 -15.93 -31.52
C HIS A 147 16.41 -16.18 -30.03
N LEU A 148 15.30 -15.68 -29.48
CA LEU A 148 14.82 -15.98 -28.14
C LEU A 148 13.37 -16.46 -28.27
N SER A 149 13.12 -17.70 -27.87
CA SER A 149 11.76 -18.23 -27.82
C SER A 149 10.96 -17.61 -26.67
N TRP A 150 9.63 -17.72 -26.74
CA TRP A 150 8.76 -17.14 -25.72
C TRP A 150 8.94 -17.82 -24.36
N ASP A 151 9.22 -19.13 -24.33
CA ASP A 151 9.43 -19.90 -23.11
C ASP A 151 10.79 -19.57 -22.47
N GLU A 152 11.85 -19.41 -23.28
CA GLU A 152 13.14 -18.92 -22.79
C GLU A 152 13.02 -17.50 -22.20
N ALA A 153 12.29 -16.60 -22.87
CA ALA A 153 12.05 -15.25 -22.36
C ALA A 153 11.26 -15.23 -21.04
N LEU A 154 10.30 -16.14 -20.88
CA LEU A 154 9.53 -16.26 -19.66
C LEU A 154 10.41 -16.79 -18.51
N VAL A 155 11.18 -17.86 -18.74
CA VAL A 155 12.12 -18.42 -17.75
C VAL A 155 13.18 -17.39 -17.37
N LEU A 156 13.68 -16.62 -18.33
CA LEU A 156 14.61 -15.52 -18.09
C LEU A 156 13.98 -14.46 -17.20
N SER A 157 12.77 -13.99 -17.50
CA SER A 157 12.06 -12.98 -16.69
C SER A 157 11.82 -13.47 -15.26
N VAL A 158 11.31 -14.69 -15.07
CA VAL A 158 11.15 -15.28 -13.74
C VAL A 158 12.48 -15.34 -12.99
N SER A 159 13.57 -15.70 -13.68
CA SER A 159 14.90 -15.79 -13.06
C SER A 159 15.44 -14.41 -12.68
N CYS A 160 15.38 -13.43 -13.59
CA CYS A 160 15.78 -12.03 -13.38
C CYS A 160 14.99 -11.38 -12.24
N PHE A 161 13.68 -11.59 -12.18
CA PHE A 161 12.81 -11.08 -11.13
C PHE A 161 13.34 -11.42 -9.72
N HIS A 162 13.79 -12.66 -9.51
CA HIS A 162 14.34 -13.11 -8.23
C HIS A 162 15.86 -12.85 -8.10
N GLY A 163 16.44 -12.02 -8.98
CA GLY A 163 17.87 -11.69 -9.01
C GLY A 163 18.78 -12.83 -9.50
N ARG A 164 18.24 -13.90 -10.07
CA ARG A 164 18.97 -15.09 -10.55
C ARG A 164 19.24 -15.08 -12.05
N GLY A 165 18.79 -14.09 -12.80
CA GLY A 165 19.00 -14.03 -14.25
C GLY A 165 20.39 -13.55 -14.69
N PHE A 166 21.21 -13.04 -13.76
CA PHE A 166 22.57 -12.54 -14.04
C PHE A 166 23.59 -13.64 -14.41
N PHE A 167 23.22 -14.91 -14.35
CA PHE A 167 24.13 -16.03 -14.60
C PHE A 167 24.28 -16.43 -16.08
N LEU A 168 23.71 -15.68 -17.03
CA LEU A 168 23.99 -15.89 -18.44
C LEU A 168 25.44 -15.46 -18.73
N GLN A 169 26.34 -16.44 -18.78
CA GLN A 169 27.73 -16.25 -19.19
C GLN A 169 27.73 -15.61 -20.59
N ASN A 170 28.40 -14.46 -20.74
CA ASN A 170 28.57 -13.63 -21.96
C ASN A 170 27.75 -12.34 -22.05
N VAL A 171 26.95 -11.97 -21.05
CA VAL A 171 26.29 -10.65 -21.04
C VAL A 171 27.29 -9.56 -20.64
N THR A 172 27.56 -8.60 -21.54
CA THR A 172 28.37 -7.42 -21.21
C THR A 172 27.52 -6.38 -20.48
N LEU A 173 28.08 -5.65 -19.50
CA LEU A 173 27.34 -4.65 -18.70
C LEU A 173 26.74 -3.51 -19.55
N GLY A 174 27.26 -3.29 -20.76
CA GLY A 174 26.74 -2.30 -21.71
C GLY A 174 25.53 -2.79 -22.50
N ASP A 175 25.18 -4.07 -22.45
CA ASP A 175 24.10 -4.65 -23.24
C ASP A 175 22.72 -4.18 -22.75
N ALA A 176 21.76 -4.08 -23.68
CA ALA A 176 20.38 -3.76 -23.36
C ALA A 176 19.74 -4.85 -22.48
N PHE A 177 20.11 -6.11 -22.69
CA PHE A 177 19.70 -7.23 -21.85
C PHE A 177 20.13 -7.06 -20.38
N ALA A 178 21.37 -6.68 -20.12
CA ALA A 178 21.89 -6.46 -18.77
C ALA A 178 21.10 -5.38 -18.03
N ARG A 179 20.76 -4.29 -18.73
CA ARG A 179 20.01 -3.16 -18.19
C ARG A 179 18.57 -3.53 -17.86
N LEU A 180 17.91 -4.31 -18.72
CA LEU A 180 16.57 -4.84 -18.49
C LEU A 180 16.57 -5.80 -17.29
N ALA A 181 17.50 -6.75 -17.24
CA ALA A 181 17.63 -7.71 -16.14
C ALA A 181 17.86 -7.03 -14.79
N ALA A 182 18.72 -6.01 -14.75
CA ALA A 182 18.96 -5.24 -13.53
C ALA A 182 17.73 -4.45 -13.08
N ALA A 183 17.01 -3.81 -14.00
CA ALA A 183 15.76 -3.12 -13.68
C ALA A 183 14.70 -4.09 -13.15
N GLU A 184 14.55 -5.25 -13.79
CA GLU A 184 13.62 -6.30 -13.38
C GLU A 184 13.94 -6.82 -11.97
N ALA A 185 15.20 -7.12 -11.68
CA ALA A 185 15.63 -7.62 -10.37
C ALA A 185 15.34 -6.62 -9.24
N VAL A 186 15.56 -5.32 -9.49
CA VAL A 186 15.24 -4.26 -8.51
C VAL A 186 13.73 -4.19 -8.27
N LEU A 187 12.92 -4.23 -9.34
CA LEU A 187 11.46 -4.24 -9.22
C LEU A 187 10.96 -5.50 -8.51
N GLY A 188 11.55 -6.65 -8.81
CA GLY A 188 11.24 -7.93 -8.18
C GLY A 188 11.49 -7.89 -6.68
N LEU A 189 12.66 -7.42 -6.25
CA LEU A 189 12.99 -7.23 -4.83
C LEU A 189 11.96 -6.33 -4.12
N LEU A 190 11.56 -5.21 -4.74
CA LEU A 190 10.56 -4.31 -4.16
C LEU A 190 9.19 -4.98 -3.98
N ILE A 191 8.78 -5.79 -4.97
CA ILE A 191 7.53 -6.55 -4.93
C ILE A 191 7.61 -7.66 -3.86
N GLU A 192 8.72 -8.41 -3.81
CA GLU A 192 8.96 -9.46 -2.81
C GLU A 192 8.92 -8.92 -1.37
N VAL A 193 9.65 -7.84 -1.09
CA VAL A 193 9.62 -7.19 0.23
C VAL A 193 8.20 -6.72 0.58
N SER A 194 7.47 -6.18 -0.40
CA SER A 194 6.08 -5.77 -0.20
C SER A 194 5.16 -6.96 0.09
N PHE A 195 5.37 -8.10 -0.57
CA PHE A 195 4.69 -9.36 -0.28
C PHE A 195 4.97 -9.85 1.14
N ILE A 196 6.25 -9.90 1.54
CA ILE A 196 6.65 -10.34 2.88
C ILE A 196 6.03 -9.42 3.94
N ALA A 197 6.08 -8.10 3.75
CA ALA A 197 5.49 -7.13 4.67
C ALA A 197 3.96 -7.34 4.79
N THR A 198 3.29 -7.58 3.66
CA THR A 198 1.84 -7.84 3.59
C THR A 198 1.45 -9.13 4.28
N PHE A 199 2.16 -10.21 3.98
CA PHE A 199 1.90 -11.52 4.54
C PHE A 199 2.19 -11.51 6.04
N THR A 200 3.28 -10.86 6.45
CA THR A 200 3.62 -10.67 7.86
C THR A 200 2.51 -9.92 8.61
N GLN A 201 2.01 -8.80 8.06
CA GLN A 201 0.90 -8.07 8.67
C GLN A 201 -0.38 -8.90 8.77
N ARG A 202 -0.69 -9.71 7.75
CA ARG A 202 -1.91 -10.54 7.73
C ARG A 202 -1.84 -11.71 8.73
N PHE A 203 -0.69 -12.37 8.86
CA PHE A 203 -0.56 -13.59 9.66
C PHE A 203 -0.07 -13.34 11.09
N PHE A 204 0.86 -12.40 11.28
CA PHE A 204 1.49 -12.10 12.57
C PHE A 204 1.02 -10.80 13.18
N GLY A 205 0.48 -9.88 12.39
CA GLY A 205 -0.27 -8.76 12.93
C GLY A 205 -1.65 -9.22 13.38
N ARG A 206 -1.75 -10.32 14.15
CA ARG A 206 -2.88 -10.74 15.00
C ARG A 206 -2.74 -10.03 16.34
#